data_AF-A0A7M1P028-F1
#
_entry.id   AF-A0A7M1P028-F1
#
_cell.length_a   1.000
_cell.length_b   1.000
_cell.length_c   1.000
_cell.angle_alpha   90.00
_cell.angle_beta   90.00
_cell.angle_gamma   90.00
#
_symmetry.space_group_name_H-M   'P 1'
#
loop_
_entity.id
_entity.type
_entity.pdbx_description
1 polymer ?
#
loop_
_entity_poly.entity_id
_entity_poly.type
_entity_poly.pdbx_seq_one_letter_code
_entity_poly.pdbx_strand_id
1 'polypeptide(L)'
;MSKVLTQAKNRYQKAIIIESVCLVVFGVFLAIWQGESAVDFSLGFISAFIPFCAFAYIVFFRKQDFSTKLTAFYRGEALKFMLTIVLVGVSFKWLAISHFILFFVGFFTALALNNVIPFLLNRS
;
A
#
# COMPACT_ATOMS: atom_id res chain seq x y z
N MET A 1 9.02 2.96 -25.19
CA MET A 1 7.81 3.10 -24.34
C MET A 1 7.28 4.52 -24.49
N SER A 2 5.96 4.72 -24.60
CA SER A 2 5.35 6.05 -24.71
C SER A 2 5.61 6.91 -23.47
N LYS A 3 5.85 8.22 -23.63
CA LYS A 3 6.16 9.19 -22.55
C LYS A 3 5.15 9.14 -21.39
N VAL A 4 3.88 8.84 -21.68
CA VAL A 4 2.81 8.74 -20.68
C VAL A 4 2.93 7.52 -19.75
N LEU A 5 3.46 6.38 -20.23
CA LEU A 5 3.70 5.23 -19.35
C LEU A 5 4.84 5.49 -18.38
N THR A 6 5.92 6.12 -18.86
CA THR A 6 7.09 6.40 -18.04
C THR A 6 6.76 7.41 -16.94
N GLN A 7 5.90 8.39 -17.24
CA GLN A 7 5.36 9.32 -16.24
C GLN A 7 4.50 8.61 -15.19
N ALA A 8 3.58 7.73 -15.60
CA ALA A 8 2.75 6.98 -14.66
C ALA A 8 3.58 6.05 -13.76
N LYS A 9 4.59 5.36 -14.32
CA LYS A 9 5.55 4.55 -13.55
C LYS A 9 6.28 5.37 -12.50
N ASN A 10 6.85 6.52 -12.89
CA ASN A 10 7.56 7.40 -11.96
C ASN A 10 6.65 7.95 -10.86
N ARG A 11 5.37 8.21 -11.16
CA ARG A 11 4.38 8.65 -10.17
C ARG A 11 4.09 7.56 -9.13
N TYR A 12 3.83 6.33 -9.56
CA TYR A 12 3.62 5.21 -8.63
C TYR A 12 4.88 4.88 -7.82
N GLN A 13 6.06 4.99 -8.42
CA GLN A 13 7.32 4.83 -7.69
C GLN A 13 7.50 5.93 -6.62
N LYS A 14 7.18 7.18 -6.93
CA LYS A 14 7.16 8.27 -5.93
C LYS A 14 6.13 8.01 -4.84
N ALA A 15 4.95 7.48 -5.19
CA ALA A 15 3.92 7.15 -4.21
C ALA A 15 4.41 6.11 -3.20
N ILE A 16 4.99 5.01 -3.69
CA ILE A 16 5.58 3.96 -2.84
C ILE A 16 6.67 4.52 -1.93
N ILE A 17 7.54 5.41 -2.45
CA ILE A 17 8.59 6.05 -1.63
C ILE A 17 7.95 6.90 -0.53
N ILE A 18 6.97 7.75 -0.85
CA ILE A 18 6.27 8.59 0.13
C ILE A 18 5.59 7.74 1.19
N GLU A 19 4.88 6.67 0.79
CA GLU A 19 4.23 5.74 1.73
C GLU A 19 5.23 5.02 2.62
N SER A 20 6.38 4.61 2.09
CA SER A 20 7.43 3.98 2.89
C SER A 20 8.04 4.94 3.90
N VAL A 21 8.27 6.22 3.52
CA VAL A 21 8.73 7.26 4.45
C VAL A 21 7.67 7.51 5.52
N CYS A 22 6.40 7.54 5.13
CA CYS A 22 5.28 7.75 6.03
C CYS A 22 5.16 6.61 7.06
N LEU A 23 5.31 5.35 6.63
CA LEU A 23 5.38 4.18 7.51
C LEU A 23 6.50 4.32 8.52
N VAL A 24 7.71 4.71 8.10
CA VAL A 24 8.86 4.85 9.00
C VAL A 24 8.63 5.99 10.00
N VAL A 25 8.14 7.15 9.55
CA VAL A 25 7.88 8.29 10.43
C VAL A 25 6.80 7.97 11.46
N PHE A 26 5.66 7.42 11.04
CA PHE A 26 4.58 7.05 11.96
C PHE A 26 4.97 5.90 12.88
N GLY A 27 5.69 4.89 12.35
CA GLY A 27 6.20 3.77 13.15
C GLY A 27 7.18 4.23 14.23
N VAL A 28 8.15 5.07 13.90
CA VAL A 28 9.12 5.61 14.88
C VAL A 28 8.43 6.54 15.89
N PHE A 29 7.53 7.40 15.43
CA PHE A 29 6.77 8.30 16.31
C PHE A 29 5.96 7.50 17.34
N LEU A 30 5.24 6.47 16.91
CA LEU A 30 4.49 5.59 17.81
C LEU A 30 5.41 4.75 18.69
N ALA A 31 6.58 4.31 18.19
CA ALA A 31 7.52 3.53 19.00
C ALA A 31 8.11 4.35 20.16
N ILE A 32 8.34 5.65 19.96
CA ILE A 32 8.78 6.58 21.01
C ILE A 32 7.68 6.80 22.05
N TRP A 33 6.41 6.84 21.62
CA TRP A 33 5.27 7.05 22.51
C TRP A 33 4.88 5.78 23.29
N GLN A 34 4.74 4.65 22.59
CA GLN A 34 4.32 3.36 23.15
C GLN A 34 4.69 2.21 22.21
N GLY A 35 5.73 1.43 22.58
CA GLY A 35 6.32 0.42 21.71
C GLY A 35 5.38 -0.70 21.24
N GLU A 36 4.52 -1.23 22.12
CA GLU A 36 3.55 -2.28 21.77
C GLU A 36 2.53 -1.80 20.73
N SER A 37 2.03 -0.57 20.91
CA SER A 37 1.12 0.11 19.98
C SER A 37 1.73 0.34 18.58
N ALA A 38 3.04 0.53 18.50
CA ALA A 38 3.75 0.75 17.23
C ALA A 38 3.79 -0.51 16.37
N VAL A 39 3.88 -1.69 16.99
CA VAL A 39 3.89 -2.97 16.28
C VAL A 39 2.53 -3.21 15.63
N ASP A 40 1.44 -3.07 16.39
CA ASP A 40 0.07 -3.27 15.89
C ASP A 40 -0.26 -2.30 14.75
N PHE A 41 0.09 -1.02 14.90
CA PHE A 41 -0.08 -0.02 13.84
C PHE A 41 0.71 -0.37 12.58
N SER A 42 1.99 -0.76 12.73
CA SER A 42 2.85 -1.09 11.61
C SER A 42 2.34 -2.32 10.87
N LEU A 43 1.83 -3.33 11.58
CA LEU A 43 1.20 -4.51 10.97
C LEU A 43 -0.04 -4.15 10.15
N GLY A 44 -0.87 -3.25 10.66
CA GLY A 44 -2.02 -2.70 9.93
C GLY A 44 -1.59 -1.97 8.66
N PHE A 45 -0.60 -1.09 8.77
CA PHE A 45 -0.07 -0.32 7.65
C PHE A 45 0.52 -1.25 6.57
N ILE A 46 1.36 -2.21 6.96
CA ILE A 46 1.99 -3.18 6.07
C ILE A 46 0.94 -4.03 5.33
N SER A 47 -0.16 -4.38 6.00
CA SER A 47 -1.25 -5.16 5.42
C SER A 47 -1.95 -4.46 4.25
N ALA A 48 -1.92 -3.13 4.18
CA ALA A 48 -2.42 -2.36 3.04
C ALA A 48 -1.30 -1.93 2.06
N PHE A 49 -0.07 -1.73 2.55
CA PHE A 49 1.07 -1.30 1.75
C PHE A 49 1.64 -2.41 0.84
N ILE A 50 1.77 -3.64 1.33
CA ILE A 50 2.28 -4.78 0.53
C ILE A 50 1.39 -5.04 -0.71
N PRO A 51 0.05 -5.15 -0.56
CA PRO A 51 -0.86 -5.29 -1.71
C PRO A 51 -0.74 -4.15 -2.72
N PHE A 52 -0.51 -2.92 -2.26
CA PHE A 52 -0.31 -1.79 -3.17
C PHE A 52 1.02 -1.84 -3.91
N CYS A 53 2.11 -2.20 -3.25
CA CYS A 53 3.40 -2.45 -3.92
C CYS A 53 3.26 -3.55 -4.97
N ALA A 54 2.60 -4.66 -4.64
CA ALA A 54 2.34 -5.75 -5.57
C ALA A 54 1.50 -5.29 -6.77
N PHE A 55 0.45 -4.50 -6.53
CA PHE A 55 -0.37 -3.90 -7.57
C PHE A 55 0.45 -3.02 -8.51
N ALA A 56 1.20 -2.05 -7.97
CA ALA A 56 2.02 -1.14 -8.76
C ALA A 56 3.09 -1.89 -9.57
N TYR A 57 3.69 -2.93 -9.00
CA TYR A 57 4.63 -3.79 -9.71
C TYR A 57 3.96 -4.54 -10.88
N ILE A 58 2.82 -5.20 -10.65
CA ILE A 58 2.11 -5.97 -11.68
C ILE A 58 1.61 -5.06 -12.81
N VAL A 59 1.10 -3.87 -12.48
CA VAL A 59 0.51 -2.95 -13.46
C VAL A 59 1.57 -2.19 -14.27
N PHE A 60 2.71 -1.82 -13.66
CA PHE A 60 3.70 -0.96 -14.32
C PHE A 60 4.99 -1.68 -14.78
N PHE A 61 5.42 -2.74 -14.09
CA PHE A 61 6.65 -3.45 -14.44
C PHE A 61 6.43 -4.64 -15.36
N ARG A 62 5.22 -5.23 -15.39
CA ARG A 62 4.89 -6.28 -16.36
C ARG A 62 4.63 -5.66 -17.72
N LYS A 63 5.44 -6.03 -18.73
CA LYS A 63 5.17 -5.62 -20.14
C LYS A 63 3.80 -6.15 -20.54
N GLN A 64 2.85 -5.27 -20.82
CA GLN A 64 1.50 -5.62 -21.27
C GLN A 64 1.08 -4.77 -22.46
N ASP A 65 0.45 -5.42 -23.42
CA ASP A 65 -0.19 -4.79 -24.57
C ASP A 65 -1.35 -3.88 -24.13
N PHE A 66 -1.53 -2.78 -24.87
CA PHE A 66 -2.48 -1.72 -24.54
C PHE A 66 -3.94 -2.21 -24.43
N SER A 67 -4.33 -3.24 -25.17
CA SER A 67 -5.67 -3.84 -25.11
C SER A 67 -5.89 -4.62 -23.80
N THR A 68 -4.84 -5.23 -23.25
CA THR A 68 -4.90 -6.00 -21.99
C THR A 68 -4.75 -5.13 -20.74
N LYS A 69 -4.45 -3.83 -20.88
CA LYS A 69 -4.22 -2.93 -19.74
C LYS A 69 -5.43 -2.72 -18.85
N LEU A 70 -6.63 -2.59 -19.42
CA LEU A 70 -7.87 -2.42 -18.64
C LEU A 70 -8.16 -3.68 -17.81
N THR A 71 -8.05 -4.85 -18.44
CA THR A 71 -8.18 -6.14 -17.75
C THR A 71 -7.09 -6.34 -16.70
N ALA A 72 -5.88 -5.84 -16.94
CA ALA A 72 -4.79 -5.91 -15.98
C ALA A 72 -4.99 -4.99 -14.78
N PHE A 73 -5.58 -3.81 -14.98
CA PHE A 73 -5.91 -2.88 -13.91
C PHE A 73 -6.94 -3.52 -12.98
N TYR A 74 -8.03 -4.04 -13.55
CA TYR A 74 -9.09 -4.72 -12.78
C TYR A 74 -8.59 -5.98 -12.07
N ARG A 75 -7.75 -6.77 -12.75
CA ARG A 75 -7.09 -7.95 -12.14
C ARG A 75 -6.11 -7.55 -11.05
N GLY A 76 -5.42 -6.43 -11.22
CA GLY A 76 -4.54 -5.85 -10.22
C GLY A 76 -5.33 -5.43 -8.98
N GLU A 77 -6.46 -4.75 -9.14
CA GLU A 77 -7.31 -4.35 -8.02
C GLU A 77 -7.86 -5.58 -7.29
N ALA A 78 -8.36 -6.58 -8.02
CA ALA A 78 -8.81 -7.84 -7.43
C ALA A 78 -7.69 -8.55 -6.65
N LEU A 79 -6.47 -8.57 -7.19
CA LEU A 79 -5.31 -9.16 -6.53
C LEU A 79 -4.89 -8.36 -5.30
N LYS A 80 -4.98 -7.03 -5.35
CA LYS A 80 -4.76 -6.15 -4.19
C LYS A 80 -5.73 -6.53 -3.07
N PHE A 81 -7.03 -6.61 -3.35
CA PHE A 81 -8.03 -6.99 -2.35
C PHE A 81 -7.81 -8.39 -1.79
N MET A 82 -7.54 -9.38 -2.64
CA MET A 82 -7.31 -10.75 -2.19
C MET A 82 -6.06 -10.84 -1.29
N LEU A 83 -4.98 -10.16 -1.65
CA LEU A 83 -3.76 -10.12 -0.86
C LEU A 83 -3.97 -9.39 0.47
N THR A 84 -4.73 -8.29 0.46
CA THR A 84 -5.11 -7.57 1.69
C THR A 84 -5.87 -8.49 2.66
N ILE A 85 -6.88 -9.22 2.17
CA ILE A 85 -7.67 -10.15 3.01
C ILE A 85 -6.77 -11.21 3.63
N VAL A 86 -5.84 -11.78 2.86
CA VAL A 86 -4.88 -12.78 3.36
C VAL A 86 -3.96 -12.17 4.41
N LEU A 87 -3.37 -10.99 4.18
CA LEU A 87 -2.46 -10.36 5.16
C LEU A 87 -3.18 -9.97 6.44
N VAL A 88 -4.39 -9.42 6.35
CA VAL A 88 -5.20 -9.09 7.52
C VAL A 88 -5.54 -10.38 8.29
N GLY A 89 -6.01 -11.43 7.60
CA GLY A 89 -6.32 -12.72 8.23
C GLY A 89 -5.11 -13.38 8.90
N VAL A 90 -3.93 -13.32 8.27
CA VAL A 90 -2.68 -13.83 8.86
C VAL A 90 -2.27 -12.99 10.08
N SER A 91 -2.39 -11.67 10.01
CA SER A 91 -2.06 -10.78 11.13
C SER A 91 -2.92 -11.09 12.35
N PHE A 92 -4.24 -11.28 12.15
CA PHE A 92 -5.14 -11.65 13.24
C PHE A 92 -4.88 -13.06 13.79
N LYS A 93 -4.56 -14.03 12.92
CA LYS A 93 -4.38 -15.42 13.33
C LYS A 93 -3.05 -15.67 14.05
N TRP A 94 -1.96 -15.04 13.59
CA TRP A 94 -0.61 -15.38 14.02
C TRP A 94 0.06 -14.35 14.92
N LEU A 95 -0.34 -13.08 14.86
CA LEU A 95 0.41 -11.99 15.52
C LEU A 95 -0.26 -11.46 16.80
N ALA A 96 -1.33 -12.10 17.28
CA ALA A 96 -1.97 -11.82 18.57
C ALA A 96 -2.09 -10.30 18.86
N ILE A 97 -2.75 -9.60 17.93
CA ILE A 97 -2.91 -8.14 17.95
C ILE A 97 -3.48 -7.69 19.28
N SER A 98 -2.70 -6.92 20.04
CA SER A 98 -3.09 -6.44 21.38
C SER A 98 -3.96 -5.19 21.29
N HIS A 99 -3.70 -4.32 20.32
CA HIS A 99 -4.46 -3.10 20.07
C HIS A 99 -5.13 -3.10 18.69
N PHE A 100 -6.26 -3.82 18.59
CA PHE A 100 -7.09 -3.90 17.37
C PHE A 100 -7.36 -2.54 16.71
N ILE A 101 -7.66 -1.51 17.51
CA ILE A 101 -7.98 -0.17 17.01
C ILE A 101 -6.77 0.43 16.27
N LEU A 102 -5.57 0.30 16.83
CA LEU A 102 -4.35 0.86 16.25
C LEU A 102 -3.94 0.13 14.96
N PHE A 103 -4.17 -1.18 14.89
CA PHE A 103 -4.05 -1.93 13.65
C PHE A 103 -4.95 -1.37 12.55
N PHE A 104 -6.24 -1.13 12.83
CA PHE A 104 -7.15 -0.56 11.84
C PHE A 104 -6.80 0.88 11.48
N VAL A 105 -6.33 1.70 12.43
CA VAL A 105 -5.87 3.06 12.13
C VAL A 105 -4.70 3.00 11.14
N GLY A 106 -3.67 2.19 11.39
CA GLY A 106 -2.55 2.03 10.45
C GLY A 106 -2.98 1.52 9.09
N PHE A 107 -3.91 0.57 9.06
CA PHE A 107 -4.50 0.03 7.83
C PHE A 107 -5.22 1.11 7.01
N PHE A 108 -6.12 1.88 7.64
CA PHE A 108 -6.86 2.93 6.96
C PHE A 108 -5.97 4.10 6.55
N THR A 109 -4.94 4.44 7.33
CA THR A 109 -3.95 5.45 6.96
C THR A 109 -3.23 5.05 5.68
N ALA A 110 -2.69 3.83 5.60
CA ALA A 110 -2.08 3.31 4.40
C ALA A 110 -3.07 3.27 3.22
N LEU A 111 -4.31 2.81 3.44
CA LEU A 111 -5.33 2.77 2.39
C LEU A 111 -5.69 4.16 1.85
N ALA A 112 -5.77 5.17 2.72
CA ALA A 112 -5.99 6.55 2.32
C ALA A 112 -4.81 7.09 1.51
N LEU A 113 -3.57 6.85 1.95
CA LEU A 113 -2.35 7.26 1.23
C LEU A 113 -2.27 6.64 -0.17
N ASN A 114 -2.52 5.34 -0.26
CA ASN A 114 -2.57 4.59 -1.53
C ASN A 114 -3.51 5.21 -2.57
N ASN A 115 -4.59 5.87 -2.14
CA ASN A 115 -5.57 6.51 -3.02
C ASN A 115 -5.27 8.00 -3.25
N VAL A 116 -4.85 8.72 -2.21
CA VAL A 116 -4.65 10.17 -2.24
C VAL A 116 -3.35 10.55 -2.96
N ILE A 117 -2.26 9.80 -2.77
CA ILE A 117 -0.97 10.13 -3.37
C ILE A 117 -0.97 10.07 -4.90
N PRO A 118 -1.48 9.02 -5.57
CA PRO A 118 -1.57 9.03 -7.02
C PRO A 118 -2.53 10.10 -7.55
N PHE A 119 -3.57 10.47 -6.79
CA PHE A 119 -4.48 11.56 -7.14
C PHE A 119 -3.81 12.94 -7.05
N LEU A 120 -3.07 13.22 -5.97
CA LEU A 120 -2.30 14.46 -5.81
C LEU A 120 -1.20 14.59 -6.88
N LEU A 121 -0.50 13.50 -7.18
CA LEU A 121 0.53 13.45 -8.23
C LEU A 121 -0.06 13.57 -9.66
N ASN A 122 -1.37 13.39 -9.84
CA ASN A 122 -2.02 13.60 -11.14
C ASN A 122 -2.21 15.08 -11.49
N ARG A 123 -2.24 15.97 -10.49
CA ARG A 123 -2.42 17.43 -10.67
C ARG A 123 -1.12 18.21 -10.91
N SER A 124 0.04 17.57 -10.80
CA SER A 124 1.36 18.18 -11.05
C SER A 124 2.07 17.56 -12.25
#